data_AF-A0A7D4Y478-F1
#
_entry.id   AF-A0A7D4Y478-F1
#
_cell.length_a   1.000
_cell.length_b   1.000
_cell.length_c   1.000
_cell.angle_alpha   90.00
_cell.angle_beta   90.00
_cell.angle_gamma   90.00
#
_symmetry.space_group_name_H-M   'P 1'
#
loop_
_entity.id
_entity.type
_entity.pdbx_description
1 polymer ?
#
loop_
_entity_poly.entity_id
_entity_poly.type
_entity_poly.pdbx_seq_one_letter_code
_entity_poly.pdbx_strand_id
1 'polypeptide(L)' 'MVLSLAAYVYASITTEEHQFDQTMAFVLFLADVLIAGAFVPDFSAF' A
#
# COMPACT_ATOMS: atom_id res chain seq x y z
N MET A 1 -8.77 1.10 5.93
CA MET A 1 -8.37 1.91 4.75
C MET A 1 -6.90 1.70 4.53
N VAL A 2 -6.53 1.36 3.31
CA VAL A 2 -5.20 0.92 2.91
C VAL A 2 -4.63 2.04 2.05
N LEU A 3 -3.84 2.93 2.67
CA LEU A 3 -3.41 4.22 2.11
C LEU A 3 -1.88 4.33 1.96
N SER A 4 -1.14 3.28 2.34
CA SER A 4 0.32 3.34 2.49
C SER A 4 1.01 3.57 1.15
N LEU A 5 0.64 2.79 0.13
CA LEU A 5 1.17 2.94 -1.21
C LEU A 5 0.79 4.29 -1.83
N ALA A 6 -0.47 4.71 -1.67
CA ALA A 6 -0.96 5.96 -2.22
C ALA A 6 -0.26 7.18 -1.61
N ALA A 7 -0.03 7.17 -0.30
CA ALA A 7 0.70 8.21 0.41
C ALA A 7 2.17 8.27 -0.03
N TYR A 8 2.81 7.12 -0.24
CA TYR A 8 4.19 7.05 -0.73
C TYR A 8 4.33 7.58 -2.16
N VAL A 9 3.42 7.18 -3.06
CA VAL A 9 3.39 7.72 -4.43
C VAL A 9 3.18 9.24 -4.40
N TYR A 10 2.23 9.73 -3.60
CA TYR A 10 1.99 11.16 -3.47
C TYR A 10 3.21 11.93 -2.95
N ALA A 11 3.92 11.40 -1.96
CA ALA A 11 5.14 12.00 -1.45
C ALA A 11 6.25 12.04 -2.53
N SER A 12 6.40 10.95 -3.31
CA SER A 12 7.40 10.86 -4.37
C SER A 12 7.17 11.82 -5.54
N ILE A 13 5.91 12.22 -5.82
CA ILE A 13 5.59 13.19 -6.88
C ILE A 13 5.61 14.64 -6.39
N THR A 14 5.44 14.88 -5.09
CA THR A 14 5.34 16.24 -4.53
C THR A 14 6.65 16.79 -4.00
N THR A 15 7.63 15.93 -3.74
CA THR A 15 8.92 16.35 -3.19
C THR A 15 10.05 16.00 -4.17
N GLU A 16 10.80 17.01 -4.60
CA GLU A 16 11.88 16.85 -5.59
C GLU A 16 13.04 15.97 -5.08
N GLU A 17 13.18 15.81 -3.76
CA GLU A 17 14.19 14.96 -3.13
C GLU A 17 13.79 13.47 -3.04
N HIS A 18 12.50 13.14 -3.09
CA HIS A 18 12.07 11.75 -2.97
C HIS A 18 12.03 11.08 -4.34
N GLN A 19 13.10 10.37 -4.68
CA GLN A 19 13.08 9.48 -5.83
C GLN A 19 12.14 8.31 -5.58
N PHE A 20 11.28 8.03 -6.56
CA PHE A 20 10.39 6.89 -6.51
C PHE A 20 11.20 5.58 -6.58
N ASP A 21 11.28 4.86 -5.47
CA ASP A 21 11.82 3.50 -5.41
C ASP A 21 10.70 2.48 -5.64
N GLN A 22 10.84 1.71 -6.72
CA GLN A 22 9.90 0.66 -7.13
C GLN A 22 9.85 -0.52 -6.15
N THR A 23 10.98 -0.88 -5.53
CA THR A 23 11.04 -1.94 -4.52
C THR A 23 10.29 -1.54 -3.27
N MET A 24 10.45 -0.29 -2.82
CA MET A 24 9.71 0.25 -1.68
C MET A 24 8.20 0.31 -1.98
N ALA A 25 7.81 0.75 -3.19
CA ALA A 25 6.42 0.73 -3.62
C ALA A 25 5.82 -0.70 -3.60
N PHE A 26 6.59 -1.70 -4.03
CA PHE A 26 6.15 -3.10 -4.00
C PHE A 26 5.95 -3.63 -2.57
N VAL A 27 6.85 -3.29 -1.64
CA VAL A 27 6.71 -3.65 -0.21
C VAL A 27 5.45 -3.02 0.38
N LEU A 28 5.19 -1.74 0.10
CA LEU A 28 4.00 -1.04 0.58
C LEU A 28 2.72 -1.63 -0.01
N PHE A 29 2.74 -2.03 -1.29
CA PHE A 29 1.63 -2.75 -1.92
C PHE A 29 1.33 -4.09 -1.22
N LEU A 30 2.35 -4.88 -0.88
CA LEU A 30 2.16 -6.15 -0.17
C LEU A 30 1.62 -5.94 1.24
N ALA A 31 2.13 -4.94 1.96
CA ALA A 31 1.61 -4.57 3.28
C ALA A 31 0.12 -4.17 3.20
N ASP A 32 -0.21 -3.41 2.17
CA ASP A 32 -1.57 -2.97 1.87
C ASP A 32 -2.52 -4.16 1.59
N VAL A 33 -2.07 -5.15 0.82
CA VAL A 33 -2.82 -6.40 0.54
C VAL A 33 -2.99 -7.27 1.79
N LEU A 34 -1.94 -7.43 2.60
CA LEU A 34 -1.99 -8.22 3.83
C LEU A 34 -2.99 -7.63 4.83
N ILE A 35 -2.96 -6.31 5.01
CA ILE A 35 -3.92 -5.61 5.86
C ILE A 35 -5.33 -5.78 5.28
N ALA A 36 -5.53 -5.53 3.98
CA ALA A 36 -6.83 -5.74 3.36
C ALA A 36 -7.37 -7.16 3.63
N GLY A 37 -6.56 -8.19 3.40
CA GLY A 37 -6.90 -9.59 3.64
C GLY A 37 -7.22 -9.91 5.10
N ALA A 38 -6.51 -9.32 6.06
CA ALA A 38 -6.80 -9.50 7.49
C ALA A 38 -8.14 -8.89 7.92
N PHE A 39 -8.68 -7.92 7.16
CA PHE A 39 -9.94 -7.25 7.44
C PHE A 39 -11.08 -7.67 6.49
N VAL A 40 -10.85 -8.56 5.51
CA VAL A 40 -11.94 -9.17 4.73
C VAL A 40 -12.62 -10.22 5.61
N PRO A 41 -13.92 -10.07 5.94
CA PRO A 41 -14.66 -11.13 6.61
C PRO A 41 -14.70 -12.36 5.71
N ASP A 42 -14.37 -13.52 6.26
CA ASP A 42 -14.51 -14.79 5.54
C ASP A 42 -16.00 -15.12 5.38
N PHE A 43 -16.53 -14.91 4.17
CA PHE A 43 -17.92 -15.24 3.82
C PHE A 43 -18.11 -16.70 3.41
N SER A 44 -17.07 -17.55 3.50
CA SER A 44 -17.16 -18.97 3.15
C SER A 44 -17.96 -19.83 4.14
N ALA A 45 -18.47 -19.23 5.22
CA ALA A 45 -19.27 -19.90 6.26
C ALA A 45 -20.80 -19.76 6.07
N PHE A 46 -21.29 -19.44 4.87
CA PHE A 46 -22.71 -19.47 4.50
C PHE A 46 -23.05 -20.62 3.56
#